data_AF-A0A925PC80-F1
#
_entry.id   AF-A0A925PC80-F1
#
_cell.length_a   1.000
_cell.length_b   1.000
_cell.length_c   1.000
_cell.angle_alpha   90.00
_cell.angle_beta   90.00
_cell.angle_gamma   90.00
#
_symmetry.space_group_name_H-M   'P 1'
#
loop_
_entity.id
_entity.type
_entity.pdbx_description
1 polymer ?
#
loop_
_entity_poly.entity_id
_entity_poly.type
_entity_poly.pdbx_seq_one_letter_code
_entity_poly.pdbx_strand_id
1 'polypeptide(L)'
;ETYGRHATVAFTEDWVEDARRRDFTLNALYAGSDGTVFDPLGGFADLAAGRVRFIGDAESRIKEDYLRILRFFRFNAYYGKGPLDSEGLQASVRLRAGLDQLSAERVGAELRRLLVAPQARRAIESIFDYGLLPGLLGGVPRLERLARLIAIEGALGLAADAMVRLTALAVFVEEDAERLAGRLRLSNAEQAVLMLGAADHASGLPDDGAAKRALYRLGPKDFAAHVLLAWADSGASPDDQGWREVLSLAERWQAPSFPLRGGDIMALGDLKGPEIGDILRRLEADWIAGGFASSREELLARAAALSRRSPKQDR
;
A
#
# COMPACT_ATOMS: atom_id res chain seq x y z
N GLU A 1 -35.96 13.35 3.56
CA GLU A 1 -34.69 13.49 2.82
C GLU A 1 -33.64 14.04 3.76
N THR A 2 -32.47 13.43 3.82
CA THR A 2 -31.36 13.93 4.64
C THR A 2 -30.03 13.58 3.97
N TYR A 3 -29.20 14.60 3.74
CA TYR A 3 -27.87 14.47 3.17
C TYR A 3 -26.82 14.31 4.30
N GLY A 4 -25.93 13.33 4.18
CA GLY A 4 -24.72 13.22 4.99
C GLY A 4 -24.91 12.75 6.43
N ARG A 5 -24.04 13.24 7.34
CA ARG A 5 -23.87 12.73 8.73
C ARG A 5 -25.04 13.07 9.67
N HIS A 6 -26.08 13.72 9.17
CA HIS A 6 -27.33 14.01 9.86
C HIS A 6 -28.47 13.13 9.34
N ALA A 7 -28.24 11.83 9.21
CA ALA A 7 -29.32 10.90 8.90
C ALA A 7 -30.24 10.78 10.12
N THR A 8 -31.53 11.08 9.95
CA THR A 8 -32.55 10.77 10.95
C THR A 8 -32.77 9.26 10.96
N VAL A 9 -32.30 8.57 12.00
CA VAL A 9 -32.47 7.12 12.13
C VAL A 9 -33.73 6.84 12.95
N ALA A 10 -34.62 6.01 12.40
CA ALA A 10 -35.75 5.46 13.14
C ALA A 10 -35.40 4.05 13.64
N PHE A 11 -35.47 3.86 14.96
CA PHE A 11 -35.31 2.56 15.61
C PHE A 11 -36.54 1.69 15.35
N THR A 12 -36.33 0.40 15.17
CA THR A 12 -37.37 -0.60 14.93
C THR A 12 -37.03 -1.87 15.70
N GLU A 13 -38.04 -2.58 16.17
CA GLU A 13 -37.90 -3.93 16.74
C GLU A 13 -38.16 -5.01 15.67
N ASP A 14 -38.45 -4.62 14.43
CA ASP A 14 -38.62 -5.53 13.30
C ASP A 14 -37.26 -5.85 12.64
N TRP A 15 -36.80 -7.08 12.86
CA TRP A 15 -35.51 -7.56 12.36
C TRP A 15 -35.53 -7.72 10.83
N VAL A 16 -36.70 -8.00 10.24
CA VAL A 16 -36.85 -8.09 8.79
C VAL A 16 -36.66 -6.71 8.16
N GLU A 17 -37.18 -5.67 8.81
CA GLU A 17 -36.99 -4.29 8.38
C GLU A 17 -35.52 -3.86 8.46
N ASP A 18 -34.81 -4.19 9.55
CA ASP A 18 -33.36 -3.96 9.67
C ASP A 18 -32.59 -4.71 8.57
N ALA A 19 -32.93 -5.98 8.34
CA ALA A 19 -32.30 -6.82 7.32
C ALA A 19 -32.42 -6.19 5.93
N ARG A 20 -33.57 -5.60 5.60
CA ARG A 20 -33.81 -4.92 4.31
C ARG A 20 -32.95 -3.69 4.10
N ARG A 21 -32.49 -3.04 5.17
CA ARG A 21 -31.61 -1.85 5.12
C ARG A 21 -30.14 -2.21 4.86
N ARG A 22 -29.74 -3.47 5.00
CA ARG A 22 -28.36 -3.96 4.74
C ARG A 22 -28.07 -4.05 3.25
N ASP A 23 -26.79 -4.03 2.88
CA ASP A 23 -26.37 -3.96 1.48
C ASP A 23 -26.56 -5.27 0.71
N PHE A 24 -26.03 -6.38 1.24
CA PHE A 24 -26.00 -7.67 0.57
C PHE A 24 -26.73 -8.75 1.37
N THR A 25 -27.31 -9.72 0.67
CA THR A 25 -28.10 -10.81 1.27
C THR A 25 -27.30 -11.61 2.28
N LEU A 26 -26.03 -11.92 1.98
CA LEU A 26 -25.10 -12.59 2.89
C LEU A 26 -24.78 -11.78 4.16
N ASN A 27 -24.96 -10.45 4.15
CA ASN A 27 -24.74 -9.60 5.32
C ASN A 27 -26.00 -9.45 6.19
N ALA A 28 -27.15 -9.97 5.74
CA ALA A 28 -28.43 -9.90 6.44
C ALA A 28 -28.77 -11.19 7.21
N LEU A 29 -27.73 -11.90 7.65
CA LEU A 29 -27.82 -13.03 8.56
C LEU A 29 -27.60 -12.55 10.00
N TYR A 30 -28.39 -13.10 10.92
CA TYR A 30 -28.31 -12.81 12.35
C TYR A 30 -28.00 -14.10 13.09
N ALA A 31 -27.30 -13.99 14.22
CA ALA A 31 -27.00 -15.12 15.09
C ALA A 31 -27.44 -14.82 16.51
N GLY A 32 -28.20 -15.74 17.10
CA GLY A 32 -28.50 -15.75 18.53
C GLY A 32 -27.24 -16.05 19.34
N SER A 33 -27.26 -15.71 20.63
CA SER A 33 -26.16 -16.02 21.57
C SER A 33 -25.91 -17.53 21.73
N ASP A 34 -26.91 -18.34 21.39
CA ASP A 34 -26.88 -19.80 21.35
C ASP A 34 -26.30 -20.38 20.04
N GLY A 35 -25.99 -19.52 19.06
CA GLY A 35 -25.51 -19.91 17.74
C GLY A 35 -26.62 -20.17 16.71
N THR A 36 -27.90 -19.99 17.07
CA THR A 36 -29.01 -20.15 16.11
C THR A 36 -28.93 -19.06 15.04
N VAL A 37 -28.93 -19.46 13.77
CA VAL A 37 -28.86 -18.53 12.62
C VAL A 37 -30.28 -18.18 12.16
N PHE A 38 -30.55 -16.89 12.05
CA PHE A 38 -31.80 -16.34 11.51
C PHE A 38 -31.52 -15.69 10.16
N ASP A 39 -32.27 -16.13 9.14
CA ASP A 39 -32.15 -15.68 7.77
C ASP A 39 -33.49 -15.13 7.26
N PRO A 40 -33.85 -13.88 7.60
CA PRO A 40 -35.14 -13.30 7.23
C PRO A 40 -35.30 -13.05 5.73
N LEU A 41 -34.22 -13.09 4.95
CA LEU A 41 -34.21 -12.68 3.53
C LEU A 41 -33.64 -13.74 2.57
N GLY A 42 -33.35 -14.95 3.06
CA GLY A 42 -32.81 -16.05 2.24
C GLY A 42 -31.35 -15.87 1.82
N GLY A 43 -30.54 -15.13 2.59
CA GLY A 43 -29.13 -14.87 2.33
C GLY A 43 -28.19 -16.06 2.56
N PHE A 44 -28.61 -17.08 3.30
CA PHE A 44 -27.76 -18.24 3.61
C PHE A 44 -27.42 -19.04 2.34
N ALA A 45 -28.38 -19.20 1.43
CA ALA A 45 -28.15 -19.87 0.15
C ALA A 45 -27.13 -19.11 -0.71
N ASP A 46 -27.19 -17.77 -0.69
CA ASP A 46 -26.22 -16.92 -1.40
C ASP A 46 -24.82 -17.03 -0.76
N LEU A 47 -24.71 -17.01 0.57
CA LEU A 47 -23.45 -17.21 1.28
C LEU A 47 -22.85 -18.58 0.95
N ALA A 48 -23.63 -19.66 1.03
CA ALA A 48 -23.18 -21.02 0.74
C ALA A 48 -22.66 -21.14 -0.71
N ALA A 49 -23.36 -20.53 -1.66
CA ALA A 49 -22.97 -20.47 -3.06
C ALA A 49 -21.84 -19.46 -3.35
N GLY A 50 -21.45 -18.61 -2.40
CA GLY A 50 -20.49 -17.53 -2.61
C GLY A 50 -21.00 -16.45 -3.57
N ARG A 51 -22.31 -16.15 -3.57
CA ARG A 51 -22.93 -15.12 -4.39
C ARG A 51 -23.09 -13.83 -3.58
N VAL A 52 -22.50 -12.74 -4.06
CA VAL A 52 -22.68 -11.41 -3.48
C VAL A 52 -23.78 -10.69 -4.25
N ARG A 53 -24.98 -10.63 -3.67
CA ARG A 53 -26.16 -10.05 -4.30
C ARG A 53 -26.77 -8.97 -3.41
N PHE A 54 -27.21 -7.87 -4.03
CA PHE A 54 -27.89 -6.79 -3.32
C PHE A 54 -29.24 -7.26 -2.75
N ILE A 55 -29.65 -6.64 -1.63
CA ILE A 55 -31.01 -6.82 -1.12
C ILE A 55 -31.93 -5.82 -1.83
N GLY A 56 -32.93 -6.34 -2.56
CA GLY A 56 -33.81 -5.53 -3.41
C GLY A 56 -33.13 -5.13 -4.72
N ASP A 57 -33.59 -4.03 -5.32
CA ASP A 57 -33.07 -3.50 -6.60
C ASP A 57 -31.68 -2.87 -6.43
N ALA A 58 -30.68 -3.39 -7.16
CA ALA A 58 -29.28 -2.97 -6.99
C ALA A 58 -29.05 -1.48 -7.26
N GLU A 59 -29.73 -0.89 -8.25
CA GLU A 59 -29.57 0.53 -8.57
C GLU A 59 -30.06 1.43 -7.45
N SER A 60 -31.24 1.14 -6.90
CA SER A 60 -31.82 1.88 -5.78
C SER A 60 -30.89 1.81 -4.56
N ARG A 61 -30.35 0.62 -4.27
CA ARG A 61 -29.38 0.45 -3.18
C ARG A 61 -28.10 1.25 -3.42
N ILE A 62 -27.56 1.29 -4.62
CA ILE A 62 -26.35 2.06 -4.90
C ILE A 62 -26.61 3.57 -4.80
N LYS A 63 -27.79 4.06 -5.22
CA LYS A 63 -28.16 5.49 -5.11
C LYS A 63 -28.28 5.96 -3.66
N GLU A 64 -28.63 5.08 -2.72
CA GLU A 64 -28.61 5.40 -1.27
C GLU A 64 -27.19 5.68 -0.75
N ASP A 65 -26.20 4.94 -1.23
CA ASP A 65 -24.78 5.12 -0.87
C ASP A 65 -23.87 4.50 -1.93
N TYR A 66 -23.25 5.35 -2.76
CA TYR A 66 -22.39 4.90 -3.85
C TYR A 66 -21.17 4.08 -3.38
N LEU A 67 -20.80 4.15 -2.09
CA LEU A 67 -19.73 3.31 -1.52
C LEU A 67 -20.06 1.81 -1.65
N ARG A 68 -21.34 1.46 -1.80
CA ARG A 68 -21.79 0.08 -2.02
C ARG A 68 -21.23 -0.54 -3.31
N ILE A 69 -20.84 0.27 -4.30
CA ILE A 69 -20.11 -0.21 -5.48
C ILE A 69 -18.76 -0.82 -5.06
N LEU A 70 -17.96 -0.09 -4.30
CA LEU A 70 -16.66 -0.59 -3.81
C LEU A 70 -16.83 -1.78 -2.87
N ARG A 71 -17.86 -1.72 -2.01
CA ARG A 71 -18.20 -2.84 -1.13
C ARG A 71 -18.58 -4.09 -1.92
N PHE A 72 -19.33 -3.97 -3.02
CA PHE A 72 -19.71 -5.11 -3.87
C PHE A 72 -18.47 -5.85 -4.37
N PHE A 73 -17.47 -5.14 -4.91
CA PHE A 73 -16.22 -5.77 -5.33
C PHE A 73 -15.41 -6.32 -4.14
N ARG A 74 -15.37 -5.62 -3.01
CA ARG A 74 -14.70 -6.10 -1.78
C ARG A 74 -15.31 -7.39 -1.25
N PHE A 75 -16.62 -7.45 -1.11
CA PHE A 75 -17.29 -8.67 -0.64
C PHE A 75 -17.10 -9.82 -1.63
N ASN A 76 -17.08 -9.56 -2.95
CA ASN A 76 -16.70 -10.59 -3.92
C ASN A 76 -15.25 -11.04 -3.75
N ALA A 77 -14.33 -10.14 -3.41
CA ALA A 77 -12.93 -10.48 -3.14
C ALA A 77 -12.74 -11.40 -1.91
N TYR A 78 -13.65 -11.31 -0.93
CA TYR A 78 -13.63 -12.15 0.28
C TYR A 78 -14.43 -13.45 0.12
N TYR A 79 -15.64 -13.38 -0.42
CA TYR A 79 -16.62 -14.46 -0.35
C TYR A 79 -17.10 -14.97 -1.72
N GLY A 80 -16.79 -14.26 -2.79
CA GLY A 80 -17.26 -14.57 -4.14
C GLY A 80 -16.73 -15.92 -4.64
N LYS A 81 -17.62 -16.83 -5.02
CA LYS A 81 -17.29 -18.09 -5.71
C LYS A 81 -18.00 -18.07 -7.06
N GLY A 82 -17.23 -17.98 -8.15
CA GLY A 82 -17.81 -17.83 -9.50
C GLY A 82 -18.04 -16.37 -9.91
N PRO A 83 -18.79 -16.13 -11.01
CA PRO A 83 -18.93 -14.81 -11.61
C PRO A 83 -19.64 -13.80 -10.68
N LEU A 84 -19.39 -12.51 -10.92
CA LEU A 84 -20.11 -11.44 -10.25
C LEU A 84 -21.61 -11.51 -10.56
N ASP A 85 -22.45 -11.17 -9.59
CA ASP A 85 -23.89 -11.04 -9.82
C ASP A 85 -24.17 -10.01 -10.92
N SER A 86 -24.94 -10.42 -11.95
CA SER A 86 -25.11 -9.63 -13.17
C SER A 86 -25.86 -8.32 -12.93
N GLU A 87 -26.85 -8.31 -12.03
CA GLU A 87 -27.63 -7.12 -11.71
C GLU A 87 -26.77 -6.12 -10.94
N GLY A 88 -26.10 -6.58 -9.87
CA GLY A 88 -25.20 -5.76 -9.07
C GLY A 88 -24.06 -5.16 -9.88
N LEU A 89 -23.50 -5.94 -10.81
CA LEU A 89 -22.46 -5.48 -11.73
C LEU A 89 -22.97 -4.40 -12.69
N GLN A 90 -24.09 -4.64 -13.38
CA GLN A 90 -24.66 -3.66 -14.32
C GLN A 90 -24.99 -2.35 -13.62
N ALA A 91 -25.62 -2.41 -12.45
CA ALA A 91 -25.94 -1.25 -11.64
C ALA A 91 -24.67 -0.49 -11.23
N SER A 92 -23.61 -1.20 -10.80
CA SER A 92 -22.31 -0.62 -10.46
C SER A 92 -21.67 0.11 -11.65
N VAL A 93 -21.75 -0.46 -12.85
CA VAL A 93 -21.20 0.16 -14.07
C VAL A 93 -22.00 1.40 -14.48
N ARG A 94 -23.33 1.34 -14.46
CA ARG A 94 -24.22 2.48 -14.79
C ARG A 94 -24.02 3.64 -13.83
N LEU A 95 -23.84 3.35 -12.55
CA LEU A 95 -23.78 4.35 -11.47
C LEU A 95 -22.36 4.72 -11.03
N ARG A 96 -21.32 4.27 -11.76
CA ARG A 96 -19.90 4.51 -11.40
C ARG A 96 -19.54 5.97 -11.18
N ALA A 97 -20.18 6.91 -11.89
CA ALA A 97 -19.95 8.35 -11.72
C ALA A 97 -20.34 8.86 -10.32
N GLY A 98 -21.21 8.16 -9.60
CA GLY A 98 -21.54 8.49 -8.22
C GLY A 98 -20.39 8.27 -7.24
N LEU A 99 -19.34 7.53 -7.62
CA LEU A 99 -18.13 7.38 -6.81
C LEU A 99 -17.41 8.72 -6.58
N ASP A 100 -17.53 9.67 -7.52
CA ASP A 100 -16.90 11.00 -7.41
C ASP A 100 -17.54 11.86 -6.29
N GLN A 101 -18.71 11.46 -5.79
CA GLN A 101 -19.42 12.14 -4.69
C GLN A 101 -18.95 11.65 -3.31
N LEU A 102 -18.18 10.55 -3.25
CA LEU A 102 -17.72 9.96 -2.00
C LEU A 102 -16.54 10.72 -1.42
N SER A 103 -16.45 10.74 -0.10
CA SER A 103 -15.26 11.29 0.55
C SER A 103 -14.03 10.39 0.30
N ALA A 104 -12.88 11.03 0.10
CA ALA A 104 -11.60 10.37 -0.11
C ALA A 104 -11.25 9.38 1.02
N GLU A 105 -11.63 9.68 2.27
CA GLU A 105 -11.39 8.80 3.42
C GLU A 105 -12.16 7.48 3.29
N ARG A 106 -13.44 7.55 2.85
CA ARG A 106 -14.28 6.36 2.69
C ARG A 106 -13.78 5.48 1.53
N VAL A 107 -13.43 6.11 0.41
CA VAL A 107 -12.86 5.41 -0.75
C VAL A 107 -11.53 4.75 -0.40
N GLY A 108 -10.61 5.49 0.24
CA GLY A 108 -9.33 4.96 0.69
C GLY A 108 -9.47 3.79 1.66
N ALA A 109 -10.41 3.87 2.61
CA ALA A 109 -10.65 2.80 3.56
C ALA A 109 -11.18 1.51 2.90
N GLU A 110 -12.10 1.61 1.95
CA GLU A 110 -12.58 0.44 1.20
C GLU A 110 -11.50 -0.13 0.28
N LEU A 111 -10.70 0.72 -0.39
CA LEU A 111 -9.61 0.26 -1.26
C LEU A 111 -8.53 -0.49 -0.46
N ARG A 112 -8.13 -0.01 0.73
CA ARG A 112 -7.18 -0.71 1.61
C ARG A 112 -7.68 -2.10 2.00
N ARG A 113 -8.96 -2.22 2.36
CA ARG A 113 -9.57 -3.51 2.70
C ARG A 113 -9.68 -4.45 1.50
N LEU A 114 -9.98 -3.90 0.32
CA LEU A 114 -10.04 -4.65 -0.92
C LEU A 114 -8.66 -5.23 -1.30
N LEU A 115 -7.60 -4.42 -1.18
CA LEU A 115 -6.25 -4.82 -1.57
C LEU A 115 -5.68 -5.98 -0.75
N VAL A 116 -6.12 -6.16 0.49
CA VAL A 116 -5.69 -7.28 1.35
C VAL A 116 -6.65 -8.47 1.33
N ALA A 117 -7.72 -8.42 0.52
CA ALA A 117 -8.66 -9.51 0.41
C ALA A 117 -8.03 -10.74 -0.28
N PRO A 118 -8.50 -11.97 0.01
CA PRO A 118 -7.95 -13.19 -0.58
C PRO A 118 -7.95 -13.20 -2.12
N GLN A 119 -9.01 -12.68 -2.76
CA GLN A 119 -9.12 -12.58 -4.22
C GLN A 119 -8.91 -11.13 -4.71
N ALA A 120 -8.05 -10.35 -4.03
CA ALA A 120 -7.78 -8.96 -4.37
C ALA A 120 -7.42 -8.76 -5.85
N ARG A 121 -6.53 -9.61 -6.40
CA ARG A 121 -6.16 -9.59 -7.83
C ARG A 121 -7.38 -9.58 -8.75
N ARG A 122 -8.21 -10.62 -8.62
CA ARG A 122 -9.42 -10.82 -9.43
C ARG A 122 -10.40 -9.66 -9.32
N ALA A 123 -10.57 -9.14 -8.10
CA ALA A 123 -11.47 -8.02 -7.87
C ALA A 123 -10.95 -6.71 -8.46
N ILE A 124 -9.64 -6.43 -8.34
CA ILE A 124 -9.01 -5.26 -8.96
C ILE A 124 -9.04 -5.34 -10.49
N GLU A 125 -8.77 -6.51 -11.07
CA GLU A 125 -8.93 -6.78 -12.51
C GLU A 125 -10.38 -6.50 -12.95
N SER A 126 -11.37 -6.99 -12.20
CA SER A 126 -12.79 -6.70 -12.51
C SER A 126 -13.09 -5.19 -12.47
N ILE A 127 -12.64 -4.47 -11.44
CA ILE A 127 -12.84 -3.01 -11.33
C ILE A 127 -12.18 -2.28 -12.51
N PHE A 128 -11.05 -2.78 -13.00
CA PHE A 128 -10.38 -2.24 -14.19
C PHE A 128 -11.15 -2.53 -15.48
N ASP A 129 -11.53 -3.79 -15.71
CA ASP A 129 -12.23 -4.24 -16.92
C ASP A 129 -13.55 -3.49 -17.14
N TYR A 130 -14.22 -3.14 -16.05
CA TYR A 130 -15.47 -2.37 -16.06
C TYR A 130 -15.28 -0.85 -15.98
N GLY A 131 -14.04 -0.36 -16.08
CA GLY A 131 -13.71 1.06 -16.23
C GLY A 131 -13.84 1.92 -14.96
N LEU A 132 -13.79 1.31 -13.77
CA LEU A 132 -13.89 2.03 -12.50
C LEU A 132 -12.50 2.38 -11.93
N LEU A 133 -11.48 1.56 -12.20
CA LEU A 133 -10.20 1.64 -11.50
C LEU A 133 -9.40 2.92 -11.78
N PRO A 134 -9.26 3.40 -13.05
CA PRO A 134 -8.49 4.61 -13.31
C PRO A 134 -9.10 5.86 -12.65
N GLY A 135 -10.43 5.92 -12.56
CA GLY A 135 -11.14 6.97 -11.84
C GLY A 135 -10.85 6.92 -10.34
N LEU A 136 -10.84 5.73 -9.72
CA LEU A 136 -10.52 5.59 -8.30
C LEU A 136 -9.08 6.00 -7.99
N LEU A 137 -8.13 5.56 -8.81
CA LEU A 137 -6.71 5.85 -8.60
C LEU A 137 -6.34 7.27 -9.03
N GLY A 138 -6.99 7.84 -10.03
CA GLY A 138 -6.56 9.08 -10.68
C GLY A 138 -5.31 8.86 -11.56
N GLY A 139 -5.13 7.66 -12.11
CA GLY A 139 -3.95 7.26 -12.88
C GLY A 139 -4.11 5.87 -13.49
N VAL A 140 -3.13 5.46 -14.30
CA VAL A 140 -3.13 4.13 -14.94
C VAL A 140 -2.66 3.08 -13.92
N PRO A 141 -3.33 1.92 -13.79
CA PRO A 141 -2.88 0.86 -12.89
C PRO A 141 -1.79 -0.03 -13.51
N ARG A 142 -0.98 -0.65 -12.65
CA ARG A 142 0.03 -1.69 -12.95
C ARG A 142 -0.49 -3.07 -12.51
N LEU A 143 -1.50 -3.59 -13.21
CA LEU A 143 -2.16 -4.84 -12.83
C LEU A 143 -1.18 -6.02 -12.73
N GLU A 144 -0.26 -6.16 -13.70
CA GLU A 144 0.73 -7.23 -13.70
C GLU A 144 1.71 -7.13 -12.53
N ARG A 145 2.14 -5.92 -12.14
CA ARG A 145 3.02 -5.74 -10.97
C ARG A 145 2.32 -6.15 -9.68
N LEU A 146 1.06 -5.77 -9.51
CA LEU A 146 0.24 -6.22 -8.37
C LEU A 146 0.07 -7.75 -8.39
N ALA A 147 -0.24 -8.34 -9.55
CA ALA A 147 -0.41 -9.78 -9.69
C ALA A 147 0.86 -10.55 -9.30
N ARG A 148 2.04 -10.06 -9.72
CA ARG A 148 3.33 -10.62 -9.36
C ARG A 148 3.65 -10.48 -7.87
N LEU A 149 3.41 -9.32 -7.29
CA LEU A 149 3.56 -9.12 -5.84
C LEU A 149 2.71 -10.12 -5.05
N ILE A 150 1.44 -10.29 -5.42
CA ILE A 150 0.52 -11.24 -4.76
C ILE A 150 1.05 -12.68 -4.88
N ALA A 151 1.62 -13.06 -6.03
CA ALA A 151 2.20 -14.38 -6.21
C ALA A 151 3.46 -14.60 -5.34
N ILE A 152 4.32 -13.58 -5.24
CA ILE A 152 5.51 -13.58 -4.36
C ILE A 152 5.09 -13.71 -2.89
N GLU A 153 4.16 -12.88 -2.43
CA GLU A 153 3.61 -12.95 -1.07
C GLU A 153 3.04 -14.34 -0.77
N GLY A 154 2.29 -14.92 -1.72
CA GLY A 154 1.73 -16.26 -1.60
C GLY A 154 2.79 -17.37 -1.50
N ALA A 155 3.83 -17.32 -2.33
CA ALA A 155 4.93 -18.29 -2.31
C ALA A 155 5.75 -18.21 -1.01
N LEU A 156 5.86 -17.03 -0.42
CA LEU A 156 6.57 -16.79 0.83
C LEU A 156 5.69 -16.96 2.09
N GLY A 157 4.38 -17.13 1.93
CA GLY A 157 3.43 -17.18 3.06
C GLY A 157 3.31 -15.86 3.82
N LEU A 158 3.57 -14.72 3.16
CA LEU A 158 3.50 -13.40 3.77
C LEU A 158 2.05 -12.91 3.88
N ALA A 159 1.77 -12.19 4.96
CA ALA A 159 0.52 -11.45 5.09
C ALA A 159 0.49 -10.27 4.10
N ALA A 160 -0.67 -10.03 3.49
CA ALA A 160 -0.87 -8.93 2.57
C ALA A 160 -0.75 -7.57 3.29
N ASP A 161 0.05 -6.65 2.74
CA ASP A 161 0.08 -5.26 3.16
C ASP A 161 -0.64 -4.36 2.14
N ALA A 162 -1.62 -3.59 2.61
CA ALA A 162 -2.44 -2.75 1.75
C ALA A 162 -1.63 -1.67 1.02
N MET A 163 -0.63 -1.10 1.67
CA MET A 163 0.17 0.00 1.14
C MET A 163 1.23 -0.49 0.18
N VAL A 164 1.86 -1.64 0.46
CA VAL A 164 2.78 -2.29 -0.49
C VAL A 164 2.01 -2.68 -1.76
N ARG A 165 0.82 -3.27 -1.62
CA ARG A 165 -0.05 -3.60 -2.77
C ARG A 165 -0.57 -2.37 -3.51
N LEU A 166 -0.93 -1.28 -2.81
CA LEU A 166 -1.31 -0.02 -3.47
C LEU A 166 -0.13 0.57 -4.25
N THR A 167 1.07 0.53 -3.69
CA THR A 167 2.30 0.98 -4.33
C THR A 167 2.59 0.17 -5.59
N ALA A 168 2.51 -1.16 -5.49
CA ALA A 168 2.62 -2.05 -6.64
C ALA A 168 1.57 -1.75 -7.71
N LEU A 169 0.33 -1.47 -7.32
CA LEU A 169 -0.78 -1.21 -8.22
C LEU A 169 -0.70 0.14 -8.93
N ALA A 170 -0.22 1.19 -8.28
CA ALA A 170 -0.55 2.56 -8.72
C ALA A 170 0.61 3.57 -8.72
N VAL A 171 1.83 3.16 -8.37
CA VAL A 171 3.01 4.06 -8.34
C VAL A 171 4.00 3.70 -9.45
N PHE A 172 4.29 4.69 -10.31
CA PHE A 172 5.42 4.67 -11.25
C PHE A 172 6.49 5.69 -10.85
N VAL A 173 6.06 6.87 -10.41
CA VAL A 173 6.92 8.02 -10.08
C VAL A 173 6.46 8.69 -8.79
N GLU A 174 7.23 9.65 -8.28
CA GLU A 174 6.95 10.33 -7.00
C GLU A 174 5.61 11.08 -7.06
N GLU A 175 5.27 11.66 -8.21
CA GLU A 175 4.02 12.39 -8.42
C GLU A 175 2.79 11.47 -8.30
N ASP A 176 2.92 10.18 -8.59
CA ASP A 176 1.85 9.21 -8.35
C ASP A 176 1.62 9.01 -6.84
N ALA A 177 2.70 8.94 -6.07
CA ALA A 177 2.64 8.79 -4.62
C ALA A 177 1.94 9.99 -3.97
N GLU A 178 2.34 11.21 -4.36
CA GLU A 178 1.74 12.46 -3.88
C GLU A 178 0.26 12.58 -4.26
N ARG A 179 -0.08 12.26 -5.52
CA ARG A 179 -1.46 12.27 -6.00
C ARG A 179 -2.34 11.29 -5.22
N LEU A 180 -1.87 10.06 -5.00
CA LEU A 180 -2.60 9.05 -4.22
C LEU A 180 -2.77 9.47 -2.76
N ALA A 181 -1.76 10.11 -2.17
CA ALA A 181 -1.79 10.61 -0.81
C ALA A 181 -2.98 11.53 -0.55
N GLY A 182 -3.16 12.53 -1.41
CA GLY A 182 -4.31 13.44 -1.34
C GLY A 182 -5.63 12.74 -1.66
N ARG A 183 -5.66 11.96 -2.75
CA ARG A 183 -6.89 11.35 -3.28
C ARG A 183 -7.51 10.30 -2.35
N LEU A 184 -6.68 9.59 -1.57
CA LEU A 184 -7.13 8.51 -0.68
C LEU A 184 -6.99 8.89 0.81
N ARG A 185 -6.62 10.15 1.09
CA ARG A 185 -6.39 10.68 2.45
C ARG A 185 -5.47 9.78 3.27
N LEU A 186 -4.28 9.55 2.75
CA LEU A 186 -3.26 8.72 3.38
C LEU A 186 -2.54 9.50 4.49
N SER A 187 -2.23 8.82 5.58
CA SER A 187 -1.34 9.31 6.65
C SER A 187 0.12 9.43 6.17
N ASN A 188 0.94 10.20 6.87
CA ASN A 188 2.36 10.36 6.53
C ASN A 188 3.11 9.01 6.50
N ALA A 189 2.76 8.08 7.38
CA ALA A 189 3.36 6.75 7.41
C ALA A 189 2.97 5.92 6.17
N GLU A 190 1.74 6.02 5.70
CA GLU A 190 1.27 5.36 4.47
C GLU A 190 1.93 5.98 3.23
N GLN A 191 2.09 7.31 3.20
CA GLN A 191 2.75 8.03 2.11
C GLN A 191 4.23 7.60 1.96
N ALA A 192 4.93 7.40 3.07
CA ALA A 192 6.31 6.93 3.05
C ALA A 192 6.47 5.58 2.31
N VAL A 193 5.51 4.66 2.45
CA VAL A 193 5.52 3.38 1.74
C VAL A 193 5.36 3.56 0.23
N LEU A 194 4.50 4.50 -0.20
CA LEU A 194 4.32 4.79 -1.64
C LEU A 194 5.60 5.33 -2.27
N MET A 195 6.35 6.17 -1.55
CA MET A 195 7.63 6.71 -2.02
C MET A 195 8.67 5.60 -2.29
N LEU A 196 8.59 4.46 -1.60
CA LEU A 196 9.48 3.32 -1.85
C LEU A 196 9.35 2.76 -3.28
N GLY A 197 8.16 2.85 -3.87
CA GLY A 197 7.89 2.37 -5.23
C GLY A 197 8.13 3.40 -6.33
N ALA A 198 8.32 4.67 -5.95
CA ALA A 198 8.62 5.78 -6.84
C ALA A 198 10.14 6.02 -7.00
N ALA A 199 10.91 5.72 -5.95
CA ALA A 199 12.30 6.11 -5.88
C ALA A 199 13.25 5.12 -6.55
N ASP A 200 14.19 5.67 -7.31
CA ASP A 200 15.26 4.97 -8.04
C ASP A 200 16.42 4.59 -7.10
N HIS A 201 16.19 3.75 -6.10
CA HIS A 201 17.17 3.51 -5.04
C HIS A 201 18.41 2.65 -5.44
N ALA A 202 18.70 2.49 -6.74
CA ALA A 202 19.74 1.64 -7.35
C ALA A 202 19.36 0.16 -7.56
N SER A 203 18.10 -0.05 -7.91
CA SER A 203 17.62 -0.87 -9.04
C SER A 203 17.81 -2.40 -9.09
N GLY A 204 16.76 -3.10 -8.59
CA GLY A 204 16.30 -4.40 -9.09
C GLY A 204 16.96 -5.67 -8.54
N LEU A 205 17.39 -5.67 -7.28
CA LEU A 205 18.68 -6.27 -6.95
C LEU A 205 18.66 -7.66 -6.34
N PRO A 206 19.38 -8.57 -7.00
CA PRO A 206 20.28 -9.52 -6.35
C PRO A 206 21.76 -9.14 -6.60
N ASP A 207 22.26 -8.15 -5.85
CA ASP A 207 23.68 -7.93 -5.52
C ASP A 207 23.71 -7.62 -4.02
N ASP A 208 24.52 -8.35 -3.24
CA ASP A 208 24.53 -8.25 -1.77
C ASP A 208 24.99 -6.85 -1.31
N GLY A 209 25.88 -6.20 -2.06
CA GLY A 209 26.34 -4.84 -1.78
C GLY A 209 25.21 -3.82 -1.92
N ALA A 210 24.47 -3.89 -3.02
CA ALA A 210 23.34 -3.01 -3.29
C ALA A 210 22.18 -3.21 -2.30
N ALA A 211 21.90 -4.47 -1.91
CA ALA A 211 20.95 -4.78 -0.87
C ALA A 211 21.35 -4.20 0.50
N LYS A 212 22.62 -4.31 0.90
CA LYS A 212 23.13 -3.72 2.15
C LYS A 212 23.01 -2.20 2.18
N ARG A 213 23.30 -1.52 1.05
CA ARG A 213 23.12 -0.06 0.93
C ARG A 213 21.66 0.35 1.06
N ALA A 214 20.74 -0.40 0.45
CA ALA A 214 19.31 -0.16 0.58
C ALA A 214 18.83 -0.39 2.03
N LEU A 215 19.24 -1.48 2.66
CA LEU A 215 18.90 -1.79 4.05
C LEU A 215 19.44 -0.73 5.03
N TYR A 216 20.66 -0.22 4.82
CA TYR A 216 21.20 0.88 5.62
C TYR A 216 20.32 2.14 5.55
N ARG A 217 19.89 2.52 4.34
CA ARG A 217 19.14 3.77 4.11
C ARG A 217 17.68 3.70 4.55
N LEU A 218 17.03 2.56 4.31
CA LEU A 218 15.60 2.37 4.56
C LEU A 218 15.31 1.81 5.96
N GLY A 219 16.27 1.09 6.54
CA GLY A 219 16.04 0.28 7.72
C GLY A 219 15.21 -0.99 7.43
N PRO A 220 15.08 -1.91 8.39
CA PRO A 220 14.55 -3.26 8.15
C PRO A 220 13.11 -3.30 7.62
N LYS A 221 12.23 -2.44 8.16
CA LYS A 221 10.81 -2.43 7.81
C LYS A 221 10.58 -2.04 6.35
N ASP A 222 11.13 -0.89 5.96
CA ASP A 222 10.92 -0.33 4.61
C ASP A 222 11.77 -1.07 3.56
N PHE A 223 12.89 -1.68 3.98
CA PHE A 223 13.68 -2.56 3.12
C PHE A 223 12.88 -3.75 2.59
N ALA A 224 12.11 -4.45 3.44
CA ALA A 224 11.31 -5.59 2.99
C ALA A 224 10.27 -5.20 1.94
N ALA A 225 9.56 -4.09 2.15
CA ALA A 225 8.60 -3.54 1.18
C ALA A 225 9.30 -3.16 -0.14
N HIS A 226 10.45 -2.50 -0.05
CA HIS A 226 11.25 -2.13 -1.22
C HIS A 226 11.71 -3.36 -2.03
N VAL A 227 12.21 -4.41 -1.36
CA VAL A 227 12.62 -5.67 -2.01
C VAL A 227 11.44 -6.35 -2.69
N LEU A 228 10.28 -6.44 -2.05
CA LEU A 228 9.08 -7.04 -2.65
C LEU A 228 8.61 -6.27 -3.89
N LEU A 229 8.63 -4.94 -3.85
CA LEU A 229 8.29 -4.09 -4.99
C LEU A 229 9.29 -4.24 -6.14
N ALA A 230 10.59 -4.27 -5.84
CA ALA A 230 11.65 -4.50 -6.83
C ALA A 230 11.58 -5.90 -7.44
N TRP A 231 11.27 -6.93 -6.62
CA TRP A 231 11.07 -8.29 -7.11
C TRP A 231 9.86 -8.37 -8.03
N ALA A 232 8.75 -7.71 -7.68
CA ALA A 232 7.57 -7.59 -8.52
C ALA A 232 7.81 -6.81 -9.83
N ASP A 233 8.90 -6.04 -9.94
CA ASP A 233 9.33 -5.37 -11.18
C ASP A 233 10.34 -6.20 -11.99
N SER A 234 11.16 -7.04 -11.35
CA SER A 234 12.33 -7.69 -11.98
C SER A 234 12.04 -8.74 -13.06
N GLY A 235 10.87 -9.33 -13.05
CA GLY A 235 10.46 -10.46 -13.90
C GLY A 235 10.73 -11.82 -13.27
N ALA A 236 11.50 -11.88 -12.16
CA ALA A 236 11.88 -13.12 -11.51
C ALA A 236 10.67 -13.90 -10.95
N SER A 237 10.85 -15.23 -10.87
CA SER A 237 9.88 -16.17 -10.31
C SER A 237 9.63 -15.89 -8.82
N PRO A 238 8.41 -16.14 -8.29
CA PRO A 238 8.14 -16.16 -6.85
C PRO A 238 9.03 -17.11 -6.02
N ASP A 239 9.67 -18.09 -6.68
CA ASP A 239 10.59 -19.05 -6.06
C ASP A 239 12.08 -18.71 -6.24
N ASP A 240 12.40 -17.53 -6.77
CA ASP A 240 13.78 -17.14 -7.01
C ASP A 240 14.60 -17.03 -5.72
N GLN A 241 15.70 -17.80 -5.65
CA GLN A 241 16.53 -17.90 -4.44
C GLN A 241 17.33 -16.63 -4.17
N GLY A 242 17.81 -15.93 -5.21
CA GLY A 242 18.58 -14.70 -5.03
C GLY A 242 17.74 -13.61 -4.37
N TRP A 243 16.47 -13.51 -4.77
CA TRP A 243 15.53 -12.59 -4.14
C TRP A 243 15.16 -12.97 -2.69
N ARG A 244 15.05 -14.27 -2.39
CA ARG A 244 14.83 -14.75 -1.01
C ARG A 244 16.02 -14.44 -0.09
N GLU A 245 17.24 -14.58 -0.59
CA GLU A 245 18.47 -14.25 0.15
C GLU A 245 18.62 -12.74 0.41
N VAL A 246 18.15 -11.91 -0.52
CA VAL A 246 18.10 -10.45 -0.35
C VAL A 246 17.02 -10.06 0.65
N LEU A 247 15.83 -10.65 0.58
CA LEU A 247 14.74 -10.35 1.51
C LEU A 247 15.11 -10.71 2.96
N SER A 248 15.82 -11.82 3.18
CA SER A 248 16.29 -12.24 4.51
C SER A 248 17.53 -11.49 5.01
N LEU A 249 18.09 -10.57 4.22
CA LEU A 249 19.32 -9.84 4.58
C LEU A 249 19.21 -9.13 5.95
N ALA A 250 18.05 -8.56 6.26
CA ALA A 250 17.83 -7.86 7.53
C ALA A 250 17.92 -8.76 8.78
N GLU A 251 17.76 -10.07 8.62
CA GLU A 251 17.88 -11.06 9.71
C GLU A 251 19.34 -11.49 9.93
N ARG A 252 20.16 -11.44 8.87
CA ARG A 252 21.54 -11.95 8.86
C ARG A 252 22.62 -10.87 8.86
N TRP A 253 22.27 -9.62 8.60
CA TRP A 253 23.20 -8.50 8.57
C TRP A 253 22.68 -7.30 9.35
N GLN A 254 23.48 -6.85 10.32
CA GLN A 254 23.23 -5.64 11.07
C GLN A 254 23.94 -4.46 10.40
N ALA A 255 23.18 -3.44 10.02
CA ALA A 255 23.73 -2.23 9.45
C ALA A 255 24.72 -1.56 10.43
N PRO A 256 25.97 -1.28 10.01
CA PRO A 256 26.93 -0.59 10.86
C PRO A 256 26.47 0.85 11.12
N SER A 257 26.91 1.46 12.23
CA SER A 257 26.67 2.88 12.48
C SER A 257 27.74 3.73 11.80
N PHE A 258 27.36 4.89 11.26
CA PHE A 258 28.35 5.81 10.68
C PHE A 258 29.35 6.27 11.76
N PRO A 259 30.68 6.13 11.54
CA PRO A 259 31.67 6.31 12.61
C PRO A 259 31.91 7.74 13.08
N LEU A 260 31.40 8.75 12.36
CA LEU A 260 31.61 10.17 12.67
C LEU A 260 30.34 10.86 13.16
N ARG A 261 30.53 11.83 14.06
CA ARG A 261 29.48 12.72 14.57
C ARG A 261 29.85 14.18 14.29
N GLY A 262 28.90 15.10 14.43
CA GLY A 262 29.15 16.54 14.26
C GLY A 262 30.27 17.08 15.14
N GLY A 263 30.41 16.56 16.37
CA GLY A 263 31.51 16.92 17.28
C GLY A 263 32.90 16.65 16.70
N ASP A 264 33.04 15.57 15.92
CA ASP A 264 34.31 15.21 15.29
C ASP A 264 34.71 16.23 14.22
N ILE A 265 33.74 16.77 13.48
CA ILE A 265 33.99 17.76 12.43
C ILE A 265 34.22 19.15 13.03
N MET A 266 33.50 19.51 14.11
CA MET A 266 33.71 20.76 14.86
C MET A 266 35.13 20.86 15.42
N ALA A 267 35.70 19.73 15.88
CA ALA A 267 37.07 19.70 16.40
C ALA A 267 38.15 19.98 15.33
N LEU A 268 37.81 19.96 14.03
CA LEU A 268 38.73 20.21 12.93
C LEU A 268 38.88 21.70 12.56
N GLY A 269 38.03 22.58 13.10
CA GLY A 269 38.13 24.04 12.92
C GLY A 269 36.79 24.78 12.99
N ASP A 270 36.84 26.10 12.75
CA ASP A 270 35.67 27.00 12.80
C ASP A 270 34.76 26.89 11.55
N LEU A 271 34.05 25.76 11.49
CA LEU A 271 33.01 25.47 10.50
C LEU A 271 31.62 25.83 11.01
N LYS A 272 30.75 26.27 10.10
CA LYS A 272 29.34 26.52 10.42
C LYS A 272 28.53 25.22 10.39
N GLY A 273 27.42 25.19 11.12
CA GLY A 273 26.51 24.02 11.19
C GLY A 273 26.13 23.41 9.82
N PRO A 274 25.77 24.20 8.80
CA PRO A 274 25.47 23.67 7.46
C PRO A 274 26.68 22.99 6.79
N GLU A 275 27.87 23.58 6.90
CA GLU A 275 29.11 23.04 6.32
C GLU A 275 29.48 21.70 6.96
N ILE A 276 29.30 21.58 8.28
CA ILE A 276 29.48 20.32 9.02
C ILE A 276 28.52 19.25 8.50
N GLY A 277 27.25 19.61 8.31
CA GLY A 277 26.22 18.71 7.78
C GLY A 277 26.55 18.23 6.36
N ASP A 278 27.05 19.11 5.49
CA ASP A 278 27.45 18.76 4.13
C ASP A 278 28.64 17.80 4.10
N ILE A 279 29.66 18.05 4.93
CA ILE A 279 30.83 17.15 5.06
C ILE A 279 30.39 15.78 5.56
N LEU A 280 29.57 15.72 6.61
CA LEU A 280 29.07 14.45 7.14
C LEU A 280 28.28 13.67 6.10
N ARG A 281 27.32 14.31 5.42
CA ARG A 281 26.51 13.69 4.37
C ARG A 281 27.37 13.13 3.23
N ARG A 282 28.39 13.88 2.81
CA ARG A 282 29.30 13.44 1.76
C ARG A 282 30.14 12.24 2.19
N LEU A 283 30.73 12.30 3.38
CA LEU A 283 31.55 11.20 3.91
C LEU A 283 30.72 9.94 4.14
N GLU A 284 29.49 10.09 4.62
CA GLU A 284 28.55 8.99 4.78
C GLU A 284 28.18 8.37 3.43
N ALA A 285 27.88 9.19 2.42
CA ALA A 285 27.62 8.70 1.06
C ALA A 285 28.82 7.92 0.48
N ASP A 286 30.04 8.45 0.64
CA ASP A 286 31.28 7.79 0.20
C ASP A 286 31.54 6.49 0.97
N TRP A 287 31.26 6.47 2.28
CA TRP A 287 31.40 5.28 3.13
C TRP A 287 30.41 4.18 2.73
N ILE A 288 29.16 4.54 2.45
CA ILE A 288 28.13 3.62 1.93
C ILE A 288 28.56 3.09 0.54
N ALA A 289 29.05 3.95 -0.35
CA ALA A 289 29.52 3.56 -1.68
C ALA A 289 30.74 2.62 -1.61
N GLY A 290 31.63 2.84 -0.63
CA GLY A 290 32.78 1.98 -0.32
C GLY A 290 32.45 0.70 0.44
N GLY A 291 31.17 0.31 0.55
CA GLY A 291 30.78 -0.94 1.21
C GLY A 291 31.01 -0.96 2.71
N PHE A 292 30.93 0.21 3.36
CA PHE A 292 31.07 0.38 4.81
C PHE A 292 32.48 0.06 5.35
N ALA A 293 33.50 0.03 4.49
CA ALA A 293 34.83 -0.45 4.85
C ALA A 293 35.72 0.57 5.58
N SER A 294 35.53 1.88 5.34
CA SER A 294 36.45 2.89 5.88
C SER A 294 36.38 3.02 7.40
N SER A 295 37.55 3.10 8.02
CA SER A 295 37.68 3.27 9.47
C SER A 295 37.39 4.71 9.89
N ARG A 296 37.14 4.91 11.20
CA ARG A 296 36.96 6.26 11.76
C ARG A 296 38.16 7.18 11.47
N GLU A 297 39.38 6.65 11.52
CA GLU A 297 40.60 7.41 11.27
C GLU A 297 40.71 7.87 9.81
N GLU A 298 40.40 6.98 8.87
CA GLU A 298 40.36 7.31 7.44
C GLU A 298 39.31 8.38 7.13
N LEU A 299 38.12 8.26 7.74
CA LEU A 299 37.04 9.23 7.56
C LEU A 299 37.41 10.60 8.19
N LEU A 300 38.08 10.63 9.33
CA LEU A 300 38.59 11.87 9.95
C LEU A 300 39.66 12.55 9.08
N ALA A 301 40.58 11.77 8.51
CA ALA A 301 41.61 12.31 7.61
C ALA A 301 40.97 12.94 6.36
N ARG A 302 39.96 12.28 5.78
CA ARG A 302 39.17 12.83 4.67
C ARG A 302 38.38 14.07 5.07
N ALA A 303 37.76 14.07 6.25
CA ALA A 303 37.08 15.24 6.80
C ALA A 303 38.02 16.44 6.92
N ALA A 304 39.22 16.26 7.47
CA ALA A 304 40.22 17.32 7.60
C ALA A 304 40.63 17.90 6.23
N ALA A 305 40.75 17.06 5.21
CA ALA A 305 41.05 17.50 3.85
C ALA A 305 39.90 18.31 3.22
N LEU A 306 38.64 17.93 3.48
CA LEU A 306 37.45 18.65 3.03
C LEU A 306 37.31 20.00 3.74
N SER A 307 37.53 20.06 5.06
CA SER A 307 37.46 21.29 5.86
C SER A 307 38.46 22.35 5.40
N ARG A 308 39.65 21.95 4.94
CA ARG A 308 40.68 22.85 4.40
C ARG A 308 40.34 23.42 3.01
N ARG A 309 39.44 22.76 2.27
CA ARG A 309 39.00 23.17 0.93
C ARG A 309 37.73 24.03 0.93
N SER A 310 37.11 24.26 2.09
CA SER A 310 35.96 25.16 2.20
C SER A 310 36.36 26.60 1.83
N PRO A 311 35.55 27.35 1.08
CA PRO A 311 35.93 28.58 0.35
C PRO A 311 36.10 29.83 1.24
N LYS A 312 36.67 29.68 2.44
CA LYS A 312 37.09 30.80 3.30
C LYS A 312 38.50 31.33 2.96
N GLN A 313 39.21 30.74 1.98
CA GLN A 313 40.53 31.22 1.56
C GLN A 313 40.52 32.15 0.32
N ASP A 314 39.37 32.39 -0.30
CA ASP A 314 39.23 33.35 -1.43
C ASP A 314 38.48 34.64 -1.03
N ARG A 315 38.78 35.20 0.15
CA ARG A 315 38.43 36.59 0.50
C ARG A 315 39.60 37.30 1.14
#